data_AF-A0A397VUS7-F1
#
_entry.id   AF-A0A397VUS7-F1
#
_cell.length_a   1.000
_cell.length_b   1.000
_cell.length_c   1.000
_cell.angle_alpha   90.00
_cell.angle_beta   90.00
_cell.angle_gamma   90.00
#
_symmetry.space_group_name_H-M   'P 1'
#
loop_
_entity.id
_entity.type
_entity.pdbx_description
1 polymer ?
#
loop_
_entity_poly.entity_id
_entity_poly.type
_entity_poly.pdbx_seq_one_letter_code
_entity_poly.pdbx_strand_id
1 'polypeptide(L)'
;MALYVLFYIVSKTYLKFDAPDINNDLQENNVKTGQIGKANACFVILSENSRLEGVRSTMRQIEDRFNHKYNYPYVFLNDVPFSQEFINFTKAMTKAKTEYGLVPKEHWSFPNHIDIELVNKNMQEMANNGIPFGSSLSYRHMCRFYSGFFYQHELMKNFDYYWRIEPVVEYYCDIDFDPFIYMKENDIKYGFTLVPHEWLSTIPTLWSTVKEFMRMYPSSIENDSLIEFITDDKGDYNTSEAYTKFFNFLDKKGGFFYERWGDAPVHTIAATLFLKKHQVRFFEEIGYRHGGLANCPKENKLQYKYLCNPDNSLGEFTYRGPKSEK
;
A
#
# COMPACT_ATOMS: atom_id res chain seq x y z
N MET A 1 5.25 -11.03 13.54
CA MET A 1 3.83 -10.93 13.15
C MET A 1 3.84 -10.40 11.72
N ALA A 2 3.51 -11.24 10.74
CA ALA A 2 3.52 -10.84 9.33
C ALA A 2 2.19 -10.15 9.04
N LEU A 3 2.21 -8.83 8.83
CA LEU A 3 1.03 -8.06 8.46
C LEU A 3 0.71 -8.34 6.99
N TYR A 4 -0.50 -8.82 6.74
CA TYR A 4 -0.97 -9.22 5.41
C TYR A 4 -1.68 -8.07 4.71
N VAL A 5 -1.32 -7.85 3.44
CA VAL A 5 -1.67 -6.64 2.67
C VAL A 5 -2.97 -6.88 1.92
N LEU A 6 -3.92 -5.97 2.05
CA LEU A 6 -5.02 -5.82 1.10
C LEU A 6 -4.81 -4.43 0.44
N PHE A 7 -4.37 -4.43 -0.82
CA PHE A 7 -4.19 -3.29 -1.73
C PHE A 7 -2.87 -2.52 -1.71
N TYR A 8 -2.29 -2.36 -2.90
CA TYR A 8 -1.02 -1.66 -3.14
C TYR A 8 -1.01 -1.03 -4.55
N ILE A 9 -0.93 0.31 -4.68
CA ILE A 9 -0.73 1.05 -5.95
C ILE A 9 0.04 2.36 -5.72
N VAL A 10 0.95 2.75 -6.63
CA VAL A 10 1.83 3.94 -6.58
C VAL A 10 1.32 5.12 -7.47
N SER A 11 0.93 6.23 -6.80
CA SER A 11 1.14 7.70 -7.04
C SER A 11 1.00 8.37 -8.45
N LYS A 12 0.50 9.62 -8.70
CA LYS A 12 -0.03 10.84 -7.96
C LYS A 12 -0.73 11.80 -8.99
N THR A 13 -1.51 12.88 -8.66
CA THR A 13 -1.14 14.19 -8.03
C THR A 13 -2.41 15.05 -7.74
N TYR A 14 -2.44 15.92 -6.71
CA TYR A 14 -3.42 17.04 -6.58
C TYR A 14 -2.80 18.32 -5.97
N LEU A 15 -3.32 19.47 -6.44
CA LEU A 15 -2.94 20.85 -6.13
C LEU A 15 -3.73 21.46 -4.93
N LYS A 16 -3.14 22.50 -4.33
CA LYS A 16 -3.53 23.20 -3.08
C LYS A 16 -4.37 24.46 -3.37
N PHE A 17 -5.35 24.78 -2.52
CA PHE A 17 -5.97 26.11 -2.42
C PHE A 17 -6.34 26.44 -0.97
N ASP A 18 -6.10 27.69 -0.55
CA ASP A 18 -6.37 28.22 0.79
C ASP A 18 -7.74 28.90 0.86
N ALA A 19 -8.43 28.80 2.01
CA ALA A 19 -9.58 29.62 2.38
C ALA A 19 -9.70 29.74 3.92
N PRO A 20 -10.31 30.83 4.44
CA PRO A 20 -10.10 31.30 5.82
C PRO A 20 -11.10 30.76 6.87
N ASP A 21 -10.70 30.93 8.13
CA ASP A 21 -11.29 30.47 9.39
C ASP A 21 -12.76 30.84 9.63
N ILE A 22 -13.53 29.85 10.11
CA ILE A 22 -14.75 30.06 10.88
C ILE A 22 -14.75 29.09 12.08
N ASN A 23 -14.67 29.65 13.29
CA ASN A 23 -14.91 28.95 14.54
C ASN A 23 -16.37 28.47 14.63
N ASN A 24 -16.59 27.25 15.14
CA ASN A 24 -17.37 27.07 16.36
C ASN A 24 -17.39 25.62 16.86
N ASP A 25 -17.39 25.55 18.19
CA ASP A 25 -17.38 24.37 19.05
C ASP A 25 -18.53 23.38 18.79
N LEU A 26 -18.19 22.09 18.75
CA LEU A 26 -19.15 21.01 18.93
C LEU A 26 -18.58 19.98 19.91
N GLN A 27 -19.27 19.82 21.04
CA GLN A 27 -18.97 18.90 22.13
C GLN A 27 -19.07 17.43 21.67
N GLU A 28 -18.08 16.63 22.08
CA GLU A 28 -17.98 15.21 21.78
C GLU A 28 -19.01 14.39 22.57
N ASN A 29 -19.99 13.81 21.87
CA ASN A 29 -20.79 12.72 22.41
C ASN A 29 -20.09 11.38 22.13
N ASN A 30 -19.73 10.67 23.21
CA ASN A 30 -19.12 9.34 23.18
C ASN A 30 -20.07 8.28 22.57
N VAL A 31 -19.97 8.06 21.27
CA VAL A 31 -20.58 6.92 20.57
C VAL A 31 -19.69 5.69 20.81
N LYS A 32 -20.24 4.62 21.40
CA LYS A 32 -19.58 3.31 21.49
C LYS A 32 -19.31 2.79 20.08
N THR A 33 -18.05 2.77 19.66
CA THR A 33 -17.61 2.23 18.38
C THR A 33 -17.54 0.70 18.45
N GLY A 34 -18.60 0.01 18.02
CA GLY A 34 -18.63 -1.45 17.93
C GLY A 34 -18.29 -1.91 16.52
N GLN A 35 -17.09 -2.46 16.31
CA GLN A 35 -16.75 -3.14 15.06
C GLN A 35 -17.71 -4.33 14.84
N ILE A 36 -18.24 -4.49 13.62
CA ILE A 36 -19.15 -5.58 13.24
C ILE A 36 -18.38 -6.72 12.56
N GLY A 37 -17.40 -6.37 11.72
CA GLY A 37 -16.50 -7.31 11.06
C GLY A 37 -15.71 -8.14 12.07
N LYS A 38 -15.46 -9.41 11.74
CA LYS A 38 -14.90 -10.38 12.70
C LYS A 38 -13.39 -10.54 12.60
N ALA A 39 -12.76 -9.97 11.56
CA ALA A 39 -11.32 -10.05 11.41
C ALA A 39 -10.62 -9.07 12.35
N ASN A 40 -9.39 -9.40 12.74
CA ASN A 40 -8.52 -8.46 13.42
C ASN A 40 -7.79 -7.62 12.37
N ALA A 41 -8.47 -6.57 11.89
CA ALA A 41 -8.03 -5.81 10.73
C ALA A 41 -8.33 -4.32 10.87
N CYS A 42 -7.60 -3.50 10.10
CA CYS A 42 -7.83 -2.06 10.02
C CYS A 42 -7.63 -1.53 8.61
N PHE A 43 -8.13 -0.32 8.37
CA PHE A 43 -7.62 0.52 7.30
C PHE A 43 -6.41 1.31 7.79
N VAL A 44 -5.38 1.43 6.96
CA VAL A 44 -4.21 2.28 7.25
C VAL A 44 -4.05 3.35 6.18
N ILE A 45 -3.90 4.59 6.63
CA ILE A 45 -3.76 5.77 5.77
C ILE A 45 -2.56 6.57 6.27
N LEU A 46 -1.51 6.68 5.44
CA LEU A 46 -0.43 7.63 5.66
C LEU A 46 -0.76 8.92 4.90
N SER A 47 -0.95 10.03 5.60
CA SER A 47 -1.33 11.30 4.97
C SER A 47 -0.87 12.50 5.76
N GLU A 48 -0.44 13.53 5.04
CA GLU A 48 -0.26 14.87 5.59
C GLU A 48 -1.62 15.53 5.88
N ASN A 49 -1.63 16.50 6.80
CA ASN A 49 -2.79 17.33 7.11
C ASN A 49 -3.38 18.02 5.85
N SER A 50 -2.51 18.43 4.93
CA SER A 50 -2.85 19.14 3.71
C SER A 50 -3.74 18.35 2.73
N ARG A 51 -3.85 17.03 2.90
CA ARG A 51 -4.62 16.14 2.01
C ARG A 51 -5.98 15.73 2.58
N LEU A 52 -6.46 16.43 3.60
CA LEU A 52 -7.74 16.16 4.29
C LEU A 52 -8.89 15.90 3.31
N GLU A 53 -9.12 16.78 2.34
CA GLU A 53 -10.22 16.63 1.38
C GLU A 53 -10.09 15.36 0.53
N GLY A 54 -8.86 15.00 0.14
CA GLY A 54 -8.61 13.76 -0.58
C GLY A 54 -8.87 12.51 0.28
N VAL A 55 -8.52 12.57 1.56
CA VAL A 55 -8.82 11.51 2.54
C VAL A 55 -10.33 11.37 2.72
N ARG A 56 -11.05 12.48 2.93
CA ARG A 56 -12.50 12.49 3.11
C ARG A 56 -13.24 11.94 1.89
N SER A 57 -12.80 12.32 0.69
CA SER A 57 -13.35 11.79 -0.56
C SER A 57 -13.24 10.27 -0.63
N THR A 58 -12.08 9.72 -0.27
CA THR A 58 -11.86 8.28 -0.26
C THR A 58 -12.61 7.58 0.88
N MET A 59 -12.62 8.15 2.09
CA MET A 59 -13.39 7.60 3.22
C MET A 59 -14.87 7.48 2.88
N ARG A 60 -15.46 8.52 2.26
CA ARG A 60 -16.86 8.48 1.80
C ARG A 60 -17.14 7.27 0.93
N GLN A 61 -16.28 7.02 -0.06
CA GLN A 61 -16.47 5.90 -0.97
C GLN A 61 -16.29 4.55 -0.28
N ILE A 62 -15.31 4.40 0.62
CA ILE A 62 -15.17 3.17 1.40
C ILE A 62 -16.38 2.93 2.30
N GLU A 63 -16.84 3.97 3.00
CA GLU A 63 -18.03 3.88 3.84
C GLU A 63 -19.25 3.49 3.00
N ASP A 64 -19.49 4.16 1.88
CA ASP A 64 -20.62 3.89 0.98
C ASP A 64 -20.58 2.46 0.39
N ARG A 65 -19.40 1.98 -0.04
CA ARG A 65 -19.27 0.72 -0.77
C ARG A 65 -19.06 -0.50 0.11
N PHE A 66 -18.49 -0.33 1.30
CA PHE A 66 -17.99 -1.44 2.12
C PHE A 66 -18.20 -1.22 3.62
N ASN A 67 -17.57 -0.20 4.20
CA ASN A 67 -17.31 -0.18 5.63
C ASN A 67 -18.53 0.11 6.49
N HIS A 68 -19.60 0.70 5.95
CA HIS A 68 -20.87 0.82 6.69
C HIS A 68 -21.44 -0.54 7.13
N LYS A 69 -21.07 -1.63 6.45
CA LYS A 69 -21.51 -3.01 6.76
C LYS A 69 -20.70 -3.65 7.89
N TYR A 70 -19.42 -3.28 8.04
CA TYR A 70 -18.46 -4.00 8.88
C TYR A 70 -17.81 -3.14 9.99
N ASN A 71 -17.77 -1.82 9.82
CA ASN A 71 -17.30 -0.87 10.82
C ASN A 71 -15.85 -1.14 11.31
N TYR A 72 -14.94 -1.51 10.39
CA TYR A 72 -13.52 -1.71 10.67
C TYR A 72 -12.82 -0.38 10.99
N PRO A 73 -11.85 -0.37 11.93
CA PRO A 73 -11.17 0.84 12.38
C PRO A 73 -10.26 1.46 11.32
N TYR A 74 -10.07 2.78 11.41
CA TYR A 74 -9.09 3.52 10.62
C TYR A 74 -7.89 3.92 11.50
N VAL A 75 -6.69 3.64 11.02
CA VAL A 75 -5.42 4.10 11.57
C VAL A 75 -4.82 5.12 10.61
N PHE A 76 -4.73 6.37 11.06
CA PHE A 76 -4.09 7.47 10.35
C PHE A 76 -2.67 7.63 10.89
N LEU A 77 -1.69 7.67 9.99
CA LEU A 77 -0.28 7.91 10.30
C LEU A 77 0.21 9.16 9.57
N ASN A 78 1.13 9.90 10.18
CA ASN A 78 1.72 11.11 9.60
C ASN A 78 3.12 11.36 10.19
N ASP A 79 4.03 11.95 9.43
CA ASP A 79 5.38 12.33 9.89
C ASP A 79 5.40 13.63 10.72
N VAL A 80 4.26 14.32 10.78
CA VAL A 80 3.99 15.42 11.72
C VAL A 80 2.68 15.19 12.48
N PRO A 81 2.45 15.86 13.62
CA PRO A 81 1.18 15.74 14.35
C PRO A 81 -0.02 16.12 13.47
N PHE A 82 -1.11 15.36 13.57
CA PHE A 82 -2.37 15.72 12.91
C PHE A 82 -2.99 16.98 13.54
N SER A 83 -3.57 17.84 12.70
CA SER A 83 -4.33 18.99 13.17
C SER A 83 -5.67 18.53 13.76
N GLN A 84 -6.22 19.33 14.68
CA GLN A 84 -7.54 19.05 15.23
C GLN A 84 -8.62 19.05 14.15
N GLU A 85 -8.46 19.91 13.14
CA GLU A 85 -9.30 19.93 11.94
C GLU A 85 -9.32 18.56 11.25
N PHE A 86 -8.13 17.99 10.96
CA PHE A 86 -8.03 16.70 10.30
C PHE A 86 -8.72 15.60 11.11
N ILE A 87 -8.45 15.56 12.42
CA ILE A 87 -9.04 14.59 13.36
C ILE A 87 -10.57 14.74 13.38
N ASN A 88 -11.09 15.95 13.56
CA ASN A 88 -12.53 16.21 13.66
C ASN A 88 -13.26 15.79 12.38
N PHE A 89 -12.74 16.21 11.22
CA PHE A 89 -13.38 15.92 9.95
C PHE A 89 -13.32 14.44 9.59
N THR A 90 -12.22 13.74 9.85
CA THR A 90 -12.12 12.30 9.56
C THR A 90 -12.93 11.46 10.55
N LYS A 91 -12.92 11.80 11.85
CA LYS A 91 -13.78 11.16 12.87
C LYS A 91 -15.27 11.29 12.56
N ALA A 92 -15.71 12.42 12.01
CA ALA A 92 -17.10 12.65 11.63
C ALA A 92 -17.58 11.82 10.41
N MET A 93 -16.66 11.24 9.63
CA MET A 93 -17.00 10.50 8.40
C MET A 93 -17.44 9.06 8.64
N THR A 94 -17.24 8.51 9.84
CA THR A 94 -17.44 7.08 10.12
C THR A 94 -17.96 6.84 11.54
N LYS A 95 -18.62 5.69 11.74
CA LYS A 95 -18.95 5.17 13.08
C LYS A 95 -17.85 4.25 13.63
N ALA A 96 -16.81 3.99 12.85
CA ALA A 96 -15.71 3.14 13.24
C ALA A 96 -14.77 3.87 14.18
N LYS A 97 -13.95 3.10 14.92
CA LYS A 97 -12.87 3.68 15.71
C LYS A 97 -11.86 4.34 14.76
N THR A 98 -11.42 5.56 15.09
CA THR A 98 -10.34 6.25 14.39
C THR A 98 -9.17 6.46 15.36
N GLU A 99 -7.96 6.16 14.90
CA GLU A 99 -6.71 6.30 15.67
C GLU A 99 -5.71 7.11 14.86
N TYR A 100 -4.92 7.96 15.53
CA TYR A 100 -4.01 8.91 14.90
C TYR A 100 -2.63 8.76 15.51
N GLY A 101 -1.64 8.39 14.70
CA GLY A 101 -0.27 8.11 15.14
C GLY A 101 0.75 9.01 14.47
N LEU A 102 1.71 9.51 15.26
CA LEU A 102 2.89 10.19 14.76
C LEU A 102 3.96 9.14 14.41
N VAL A 103 4.48 9.19 13.20
CA VAL A 103 5.58 8.32 12.78
C VAL A 103 6.84 8.65 13.58
N PRO A 104 7.49 7.66 14.23
CA PRO A 104 8.75 7.90 14.92
C PRO A 104 9.82 8.46 14.00
N LYS A 105 10.61 9.42 14.49
CA LYS A 105 11.61 10.14 13.68
C LYS A 105 12.66 9.21 13.08
N GLU A 106 13.02 8.14 13.78
CA GLU A 106 13.92 7.09 13.32
C GLU A 106 13.39 6.31 12.10
N HIS A 107 12.07 6.25 11.93
CA HIS A 107 11.43 5.61 10.78
C HIS A 107 11.23 6.58 9.60
N TRP A 108 11.40 7.89 9.84
CA TRP A 108 11.26 8.98 8.86
C TRP A 108 12.50 9.90 8.82
N SER A 109 13.69 9.30 8.83
CA SER A 109 14.96 10.02 8.74
C SER A 109 15.97 9.25 7.89
N PHE A 110 17.10 9.90 7.57
CA PHE A 110 18.21 9.24 6.89
C PHE A 110 18.89 8.24 7.85
N PRO A 111 19.15 7.01 7.42
CA PRO A 111 20.13 6.15 8.06
C PRO A 111 21.53 6.79 8.07
N ASN A 112 22.32 6.50 9.11
CA ASN A 112 23.64 7.11 9.31
C ASN A 112 24.64 6.84 8.16
N HIS A 113 24.44 5.79 7.38
CA HIS A 113 25.32 5.43 6.25
C HIS A 113 24.98 6.14 4.93
N ILE A 114 23.94 6.99 4.91
CA ILE A 114 23.52 7.70 3.70
C ILE A 114 24.31 8.99 3.51
N ASP A 115 24.95 9.11 2.35
CA ASP A 115 25.58 10.34 1.86
C ASP A 115 24.50 11.30 1.33
N ILE A 116 24.21 12.34 2.13
CA ILE A 116 23.17 13.33 1.83
C ILE A 116 23.54 14.17 0.60
N GLU A 117 24.82 14.45 0.34
CA GLU A 117 25.23 15.23 -0.83
C GLU A 117 24.98 14.44 -2.12
N LEU A 118 25.30 13.15 -2.12
CA LEU A 118 25.01 12.26 -3.23
C LEU A 118 23.50 12.12 -3.47
N VAL A 119 22.70 11.98 -2.42
CA VAL A 119 21.23 11.95 -2.52
C VAL A 119 20.70 13.22 -3.19
N ASN A 120 21.14 14.39 -2.73
CA ASN A 120 20.72 15.67 -3.29
C ASN A 120 21.07 15.79 -4.79
N LYS A 121 22.28 15.37 -5.16
CA LYS A 121 22.72 15.35 -6.57
C LYS A 121 21.84 14.43 -7.42
N ASN A 122 21.59 13.20 -6.98
CA ASN A 122 20.79 12.23 -7.74
C ASN A 122 19.33 12.67 -7.85
N MET A 123 18.77 13.29 -6.82
CA MET A 123 17.42 13.85 -6.85
C MET A 123 17.29 14.99 -7.86
N GLN A 124 18.30 15.87 -7.96
CA GLN A 124 18.34 16.92 -8.99
C GLN A 124 18.43 16.32 -10.39
N GLU A 125 19.27 15.30 -10.59
CA GLU A 125 19.37 14.59 -11.87
C GLU A 125 18.05 13.95 -12.28
N MET A 126 17.39 13.23 -11.38
CA MET A 126 16.07 12.64 -11.64
C MET A 126 15.02 13.71 -11.96
N ALA A 127 15.06 14.88 -11.31
CA ALA A 127 14.15 15.97 -11.61
C ALA A 127 14.40 16.55 -13.02
N ASN A 128 15.66 16.74 -13.40
CA ASN A 128 16.04 17.20 -14.74
C ASN A 128 15.61 16.22 -15.84
N ASN A 129 15.60 14.92 -15.52
CA ASN A 129 15.14 13.86 -16.41
C ASN A 129 13.61 13.67 -16.41
N GLY A 130 12.86 14.55 -15.74
CA GLY A 130 11.39 14.49 -15.72
C GLY A 130 10.82 13.28 -14.97
N ILE A 131 11.61 12.66 -14.08
CA ILE A 131 11.16 11.50 -13.31
C ILE A 131 10.13 11.96 -12.26
N PRO A 132 8.92 11.38 -12.24
CA PRO A 132 7.91 11.71 -11.22
C PRO A 132 8.49 11.57 -9.81
N PHE A 133 8.29 12.56 -8.95
CA PHE A 133 8.86 12.57 -7.58
C PHE A 133 10.39 12.45 -7.52
N GLY A 134 11.10 12.68 -8.62
CA GLY A 134 12.56 12.63 -8.70
C GLY A 134 13.23 13.48 -7.62
N SER A 135 12.73 14.71 -7.42
CA SER A 135 13.21 15.67 -6.41
C SER A 135 12.53 15.59 -5.04
N SER A 136 11.64 14.62 -4.79
CA SER A 136 10.87 14.58 -3.54
C SER A 136 11.55 13.71 -2.49
N LEU A 137 12.09 14.36 -1.45
CA LEU A 137 12.66 13.67 -0.29
C LEU A 137 11.59 13.00 0.57
N SER A 138 10.48 13.70 0.84
CA SER A 138 9.34 13.13 1.59
C SER A 138 8.77 11.89 0.92
N TYR A 139 8.75 11.84 -0.42
CA TYR A 139 8.34 10.64 -1.17
C TYR A 139 9.28 9.45 -0.94
N ARG A 140 10.60 9.69 -0.82
CA ARG A 140 11.57 8.62 -0.52
C ARG A 140 11.43 8.10 0.91
N HIS A 141 11.22 9.00 1.87
CA HIS A 141 10.89 8.60 3.24
C HIS A 141 9.59 7.80 3.28
N MET A 142 8.55 8.23 2.55
CA MET A 142 7.30 7.50 2.43
C MET A 142 7.51 6.08 1.87
N CYS A 143 8.24 5.92 0.77
CA CYS A 143 8.53 4.60 0.19
C CYS A 143 9.33 3.71 1.15
N ARG A 144 10.33 4.26 1.83
CA ARG A 144 11.06 3.52 2.86
C ARG A 144 10.17 3.13 4.05
N PHE A 145 9.31 4.04 4.51
CA PHE A 145 8.39 3.84 5.63
C PHE A 145 7.38 2.72 5.34
N TYR A 146 6.74 2.76 4.17
CA TYR A 146 5.83 1.70 3.76
C TYR A 146 6.55 0.38 3.49
N SER A 147 7.81 0.40 3.05
CA SER A 147 8.58 -0.85 2.89
C SER A 147 8.95 -1.48 4.22
N GLY A 148 9.35 -0.68 5.21
CA GLY A 148 10.07 -1.18 6.38
C GLY A 148 9.36 -1.08 7.72
N PHE A 149 8.51 -0.06 7.91
CA PHE A 149 8.25 0.46 9.26
C PHE A 149 6.78 0.60 9.63
N PHE A 150 5.88 0.83 8.67
CA PHE A 150 4.47 1.09 9.00
C PHE A 150 3.84 -0.03 9.84
N TYR A 151 4.16 -1.29 9.52
CA TYR A 151 3.65 -2.48 10.22
C TYR A 151 4.26 -2.66 11.62
N GLN A 152 5.33 -1.93 11.94
CA GLN A 152 5.98 -1.92 13.26
C GLN A 152 5.43 -0.81 14.17
N HIS A 153 4.66 0.14 13.61
CA HIS A 153 4.05 1.22 14.37
C HIS A 153 3.16 0.67 15.49
N GLU A 154 3.15 1.31 16.66
CA GLU A 154 2.43 0.80 17.84
C GLU A 154 0.94 0.54 17.58
N LEU A 155 0.28 1.43 16.84
CA LEU A 155 -1.11 1.27 16.43
C LEU A 155 -1.34 0.09 15.47
N MET A 156 -0.31 -0.37 14.75
CA MET A 156 -0.41 -1.48 13.80
C MET A 156 -0.13 -2.84 14.43
N LYS A 157 0.57 -2.90 15.58
CA LYS A 157 1.01 -4.15 16.23
C LYS A 157 -0.14 -5.08 16.63
N ASN A 158 -1.34 -4.53 16.81
CA ASN A 158 -2.50 -5.28 17.28
C ASN A 158 -3.33 -5.89 16.14
N PHE A 159 -2.99 -5.64 14.87
CA PHE A 159 -3.76 -6.11 13.71
C PHE A 159 -3.05 -7.23 12.95
N ASP A 160 -3.82 -8.21 12.49
CA ASP A 160 -3.31 -9.30 11.64
C ASP A 160 -3.32 -8.91 10.16
N TYR A 161 -4.33 -8.13 9.75
CA TYR A 161 -4.54 -7.66 8.39
C TYR A 161 -4.66 -6.15 8.33
N TYR A 162 -4.25 -5.57 7.20
CA TYR A 162 -4.50 -4.17 6.93
C TYR A 162 -4.97 -3.95 5.49
N TRP A 163 -5.78 -2.92 5.30
CA TRP A 163 -6.11 -2.39 3.99
C TRP A 163 -5.51 -1.00 3.85
N ARG A 164 -4.52 -0.85 2.97
CA ARG A 164 -3.93 0.46 2.67
C ARG A 164 -4.90 1.27 1.82
N ILE A 165 -5.22 2.47 2.31
CA ILE A 165 -6.03 3.44 1.59
C ILE A 165 -5.20 4.70 1.37
N GLU A 166 -5.25 5.25 0.16
CA GLU A 166 -4.62 6.52 -0.19
C GLU A 166 -5.65 7.63 -0.41
N PRO A 167 -5.29 8.91 -0.23
CA PRO A 167 -6.14 10.02 -0.63
C PRO A 167 -6.39 10.03 -2.13
N VAL A 168 -7.62 10.36 -2.52
CA VAL A 168 -8.06 10.53 -3.92
C VAL A 168 -7.99 9.27 -4.77
N VAL A 169 -8.36 8.14 -4.17
CA VAL A 169 -8.69 6.90 -4.89
C VAL A 169 -10.20 6.75 -5.00
N GLU A 170 -10.63 5.88 -5.90
CA GLU A 170 -12.05 5.64 -6.14
C GLU A 170 -12.42 4.17 -6.03
N TYR A 171 -13.62 3.92 -5.48
CA TYR A 171 -14.25 2.62 -5.36
C TYR A 171 -15.58 2.61 -6.12
N TYR A 172 -15.62 1.86 -7.22
CA TYR A 172 -16.72 1.93 -8.20
C TYR A 172 -17.85 0.97 -7.97
N CYS A 173 -17.59 -0.07 -7.19
CA CYS A 173 -18.47 -1.21 -7.02
C CYS A 173 -18.77 -1.38 -5.53
N ASP A 174 -20.00 -1.77 -5.22
CA ASP A 174 -20.32 -2.21 -3.87
C ASP A 174 -19.54 -3.50 -3.57
N ILE A 175 -18.94 -3.57 -2.40
CA ILE A 175 -18.16 -4.73 -1.94
C ILE A 175 -19.05 -5.48 -0.97
N ASP A 176 -19.69 -6.54 -1.47
CA ASP A 176 -20.74 -7.30 -0.79
C ASP A 176 -20.23 -8.52 0.01
N PHE A 177 -18.91 -8.62 0.19
CA PHE A 177 -18.26 -9.61 1.03
C PHE A 177 -17.22 -8.93 1.93
N ASP A 178 -16.76 -9.63 2.97
CA ASP A 178 -15.69 -9.16 3.87
C ASP A 178 -14.33 -9.68 3.35
N PRO A 179 -13.47 -8.84 2.74
CA PRO A 179 -12.21 -9.30 2.20
C PRO A 179 -11.24 -9.80 3.27
N PHE A 180 -11.30 -9.26 4.49
CA PHE A 180 -10.41 -9.71 5.56
C PHE A 180 -10.77 -11.11 6.04
N ILE A 181 -12.07 -11.41 6.15
CA ILE A 181 -12.52 -12.78 6.45
C ILE A 181 -12.20 -13.72 5.30
N TYR A 182 -12.45 -13.30 4.07
CA TYR A 182 -12.08 -14.10 2.89
C TYR A 182 -10.59 -14.45 2.91
N MET A 183 -9.71 -13.46 3.16
CA MET A 183 -8.28 -13.71 3.24
C MET A 183 -7.93 -14.69 4.36
N LYS A 184 -8.49 -14.50 5.55
CA LYS A 184 -8.23 -15.34 6.71
C LYS A 184 -8.67 -16.78 6.50
N GLU A 185 -9.85 -17.00 5.94
CA GLU A 185 -10.41 -18.34 5.72
C GLU A 185 -9.71 -19.11 4.58
N ASN A 186 -9.09 -18.40 3.64
CA ASN A 186 -8.41 -18.99 2.47
C ASN A 186 -6.88 -18.93 2.54
N ASP A 187 -6.29 -18.63 3.71
CA ASP A 187 -4.84 -18.47 3.90
C ASP A 187 -4.19 -17.46 2.91
N ILE A 188 -4.93 -16.41 2.53
CA ILE A 188 -4.41 -15.34 1.70
C ILE A 188 -3.65 -14.34 2.58
N LYS A 189 -2.49 -13.92 2.06
CA LYS A 189 -1.52 -13.07 2.74
C LYS A 189 -1.27 -11.76 1.99
N TYR A 190 -1.55 -11.72 0.70
CA TYR A 190 -1.39 -10.52 -0.12
C TYR A 190 -2.51 -10.41 -1.16
N GLY A 191 -3.24 -9.30 -1.13
CA GLY A 191 -4.35 -8.95 -2.01
C GLY A 191 -4.04 -7.70 -2.82
N PHE A 192 -4.35 -7.69 -4.12
CA PHE A 192 -4.12 -6.54 -5.01
C PHE A 192 -5.18 -6.42 -6.12
N THR A 193 -5.26 -5.24 -6.75
CA THR A 193 -6.16 -4.97 -7.89
C THR A 193 -5.51 -4.36 -9.10
N LEU A 194 -4.28 -3.84 -9.02
CA LEU A 194 -3.57 -3.34 -10.19
C LEU A 194 -2.14 -3.84 -10.22
N VAL A 195 -1.62 -3.95 -11.44
CA VAL A 195 -0.25 -4.39 -11.74
C VAL A 195 0.37 -3.43 -12.76
N PRO A 196 0.75 -2.21 -12.36
CA PRO A 196 1.49 -1.34 -13.25
C PRO A 196 2.92 -1.83 -13.44
N HIS A 197 3.50 -1.54 -14.62
CA HIS A 197 4.94 -1.67 -14.83
C HIS A 197 5.68 -0.49 -14.18
N GLU A 198 6.75 -0.79 -13.45
CA GLU A 198 7.60 0.21 -12.82
C GLU A 198 8.53 0.91 -13.83
N TRP A 199 8.89 2.16 -13.54
CA TRP A 199 9.84 2.92 -14.33
C TRP A 199 11.26 2.47 -13.98
N LEU A 200 11.92 1.77 -14.91
CA LEU A 200 13.27 1.22 -14.67
C LEU A 200 14.31 2.26 -14.25
N SER A 201 14.15 3.52 -14.66
CA SER A 201 15.00 4.66 -14.25
C SER A 201 14.93 4.97 -12.74
N THR A 202 13.94 4.42 -12.03
CA THR A 202 13.72 4.66 -10.59
C THR A 202 14.27 3.53 -9.73
N ILE A 203 14.57 2.39 -10.35
CA ILE A 203 15.05 1.15 -9.71
C ILE A 203 16.22 0.49 -10.46
N PRO A 204 17.19 1.23 -11.05
CA PRO A 204 18.22 0.65 -11.91
C PRO A 204 19.03 -0.47 -11.24
N THR A 205 19.24 -0.43 -9.92
CA THR A 205 20.00 -1.48 -9.22
C THR A 205 19.16 -2.41 -8.35
N LEU A 206 17.84 -2.18 -8.23
CA LEU A 206 16.96 -2.95 -7.33
C LEU A 206 17.04 -4.45 -7.61
N TRP A 207 16.81 -4.86 -8.87
CA TRP A 207 16.80 -6.29 -9.20
C TRP A 207 18.17 -6.95 -9.01
N SER A 208 19.26 -6.26 -9.38
CA SER A 208 20.62 -6.77 -9.15
C SER A 208 20.91 -6.97 -7.65
N THR A 209 20.41 -6.08 -6.81
CA THR A 209 20.47 -6.16 -5.35
C THR A 209 19.65 -7.33 -4.82
N VAL A 210 18.44 -7.54 -5.35
CA VAL A 210 17.59 -8.69 -4.98
C VAL A 210 18.27 -10.01 -5.34
N LYS A 211 18.91 -10.12 -6.51
CA LYS A 211 19.70 -11.31 -6.87
C LYS A 211 20.91 -11.53 -5.97
N GLU A 212 21.50 -10.47 -5.41
CA GLU A 212 22.53 -10.61 -4.37
C GLU A 212 21.94 -11.18 -3.08
N PHE A 213 20.78 -10.66 -2.64
CA PHE A 213 20.06 -11.19 -1.49
C PHE A 213 19.72 -12.67 -1.66
N MET A 214 19.14 -13.07 -2.80
CA MET A 214 18.76 -14.46 -3.07
C MET A 214 19.96 -15.40 -3.02
N ARG A 215 21.13 -14.99 -3.53
CA ARG A 215 22.37 -15.78 -3.45
C ARG A 215 22.89 -15.93 -2.02
N MET A 216 22.73 -14.90 -1.19
CA MET A 216 23.15 -14.92 0.21
C MET A 216 22.18 -15.66 1.12
N TYR A 217 20.89 -15.65 0.80
CA TYR A 217 19.82 -16.21 1.61
C TYR A 217 18.89 -17.12 0.78
N PRO A 218 19.41 -18.21 0.17
CA PRO A 218 18.59 -19.10 -0.65
C PRO A 218 17.50 -19.78 0.18
N SER A 219 17.73 -20.02 1.48
CA SER A 219 16.70 -20.50 2.42
C SER A 219 15.72 -19.41 2.88
N SER A 220 15.61 -18.31 2.13
CA SER A 220 14.62 -17.25 2.36
C SER A 220 13.70 -17.03 1.16
N ILE A 221 13.78 -17.84 0.10
CA ILE A 221 12.81 -17.84 -1.02
C ILE A 221 11.91 -19.08 -0.92
N GLU A 222 10.62 -18.98 -1.24
CA GLU A 222 9.63 -20.06 -1.17
C GLU A 222 9.66 -20.92 -2.45
N ASN A 223 9.46 -22.24 -2.32
CA ASN A 223 9.60 -23.20 -3.42
C ASN A 223 8.46 -23.01 -4.41
N ASP A 224 7.22 -22.96 -3.91
CA ASP A 224 6.02 -22.73 -4.69
C ASP A 224 5.68 -21.24 -4.73
N SER A 225 6.66 -20.40 -5.09
CA SER A 225 6.52 -18.95 -5.09
C SER A 225 6.06 -18.40 -6.45
N LEU A 226 5.72 -17.11 -6.50
CA LEU A 226 5.36 -16.42 -7.75
C LEU A 226 6.58 -15.79 -8.45
N ILE A 227 7.78 -16.32 -8.24
CA ILE A 227 9.01 -15.73 -8.80
C ILE A 227 8.96 -15.57 -10.33
N GLU A 228 8.30 -16.51 -11.03
CA GLU A 228 8.08 -16.48 -12.48
C GLU A 228 7.28 -15.25 -12.97
N PHE A 229 6.58 -14.56 -12.06
CA PHE A 229 5.88 -13.33 -12.37
C PHE A 229 6.82 -12.13 -12.58
N ILE A 230 8.01 -12.16 -11.97
CA ILE A 230 8.97 -11.06 -11.99
C ILE A 230 10.29 -11.41 -12.70
N THR A 231 10.52 -12.68 -13.05
CA THR A 231 11.73 -13.13 -13.74
C THR A 231 11.52 -14.47 -14.46
N ASP A 232 12.32 -14.74 -15.49
CA ASP A 232 12.36 -16.04 -16.19
C ASP A 232 13.29 -17.07 -15.51
N ASP A 233 14.00 -16.69 -14.44
CA ASP A 233 14.96 -17.54 -13.75
C ASP A 233 14.28 -18.56 -12.81
N LYS A 234 14.52 -19.86 -13.00
CA LYS A 234 13.97 -20.96 -12.17
C LYS A 234 14.96 -21.39 -11.08
N GLY A 235 14.50 -21.51 -9.84
CA GLY A 235 15.26 -22.14 -8.76
C GLY A 235 14.37 -22.60 -7.60
N ASP A 236 14.79 -23.66 -6.91
CA ASP A 236 14.14 -24.26 -5.73
C ASP A 236 14.71 -23.69 -4.43
N TYR A 237 13.85 -23.29 -3.48
CA TYR A 237 14.22 -22.57 -2.26
C TYR A 237 13.16 -22.71 -1.11
N ASN A 238 13.51 -22.60 0.18
CA ASN A 238 12.56 -22.88 1.31
C ASN A 238 12.65 -21.82 2.47
N THR A 239 11.61 -21.45 3.28
CA THR A 239 11.73 -20.28 4.26
C THR A 239 10.84 -20.17 5.53
N SER A 240 11.34 -19.39 6.53
CA SER A 240 10.61 -18.37 7.35
C SER A 240 11.57 -17.25 7.90
N GLU A 241 11.06 -16.07 8.34
CA GLU A 241 11.77 -14.78 8.67
C GLU A 241 12.29 -13.91 7.49
N ALA A 242 11.89 -14.20 6.27
CA ALA A 242 12.50 -13.61 5.07
C ALA A 242 12.36 -12.06 4.95
N TYR A 243 11.19 -11.50 5.28
CA TYR A 243 10.89 -10.10 4.97
C TYR A 243 11.77 -9.09 5.71
N THR A 244 11.97 -9.24 7.02
CA THR A 244 12.80 -8.31 7.81
C THR A 244 14.26 -8.37 7.36
N LYS A 245 14.78 -9.57 7.04
CA LYS A 245 16.13 -9.74 6.48
C LYS A 245 16.25 -9.06 5.12
N PHE A 246 15.24 -9.22 4.27
CA PHE A 246 15.16 -8.60 2.95
C PHE A 246 15.14 -7.08 3.02
N PHE A 247 14.23 -6.50 3.80
CA PHE A 247 14.16 -5.05 3.97
C PHE A 247 15.48 -4.48 4.52
N ASN A 248 16.05 -5.08 5.57
CA ASN A 248 17.33 -4.63 6.13
C ASN A 248 18.47 -4.72 5.12
N PHE A 249 18.45 -5.70 4.21
CA PHE A 249 19.43 -5.82 3.15
C PHE A 249 19.29 -4.68 2.12
N LEU A 250 18.06 -4.38 1.70
CA LEU A 250 17.77 -3.27 0.78
C LEU A 250 18.10 -1.90 1.42
N ASP A 251 17.73 -1.68 2.68
CA ASP A 251 17.94 -0.41 3.38
C ASP A 251 19.45 -0.08 3.53
N LYS A 252 20.28 -1.10 3.75
CA LYS A 252 21.74 -0.97 3.76
C LYS A 252 22.33 -0.55 2.42
N LYS A 253 21.67 -0.90 1.30
CA LYS A 253 22.13 -0.55 -0.06
C LYS A 253 21.77 0.90 -0.43
N GLY A 254 20.82 1.51 0.29
CA GLY A 254 20.52 2.94 0.18
C GLY A 254 19.69 3.33 -1.04
N GLY A 255 19.20 2.38 -1.84
CA GLY A 255 18.46 2.66 -3.07
C GLY A 255 17.13 3.40 -2.88
N PHE A 256 16.55 3.39 -1.67
CA PHE A 256 15.43 4.29 -1.32
C PHE A 256 15.81 5.78 -1.44
N PHE A 257 17.08 6.13 -1.23
CA PHE A 257 17.57 7.52 -1.23
C PHE A 257 18.43 7.85 -2.44
N TYR A 258 19.42 6.99 -2.75
CA TYR A 258 20.30 7.19 -3.90
C TYR A 258 19.57 7.02 -5.24
N GLU A 259 18.53 6.17 -5.27
CA GLU A 259 17.62 6.02 -6.41
C GLU A 259 16.22 6.54 -6.01
N ARG A 260 15.15 5.84 -6.40
CA ARG A 260 13.77 6.13 -5.99
C ARG A 260 12.99 4.82 -5.84
N TRP A 261 13.56 3.85 -5.12
CA TRP A 261 12.91 2.57 -4.89
C TRP A 261 11.54 2.77 -4.23
N GLY A 262 10.50 2.45 -4.98
CA GLY A 262 9.14 2.45 -4.45
C GLY A 262 8.93 1.26 -3.52
N ASP A 263 8.02 1.41 -2.57
CA ASP A 263 7.51 0.30 -1.78
C ASP A 263 6.74 -0.74 -2.64
N ALA A 264 6.31 -0.38 -3.86
CA ALA A 264 5.59 -1.27 -4.78
C ALA A 264 6.47 -2.40 -5.27
N PRO A 265 7.56 -2.10 -6.00
CA PRO A 265 8.44 -3.17 -6.44
C PRO A 265 9.01 -3.93 -5.24
N VAL A 266 9.27 -3.28 -4.10
CA VAL A 266 9.77 -3.97 -2.89
C VAL A 266 8.74 -4.98 -2.35
N HIS A 267 7.48 -4.58 -2.14
CA HIS A 267 6.43 -5.49 -1.68
C HIS A 267 6.10 -6.57 -2.70
N THR A 268 6.04 -6.24 -3.99
CA THR A 268 5.78 -7.22 -5.06
C THR A 268 6.89 -8.27 -5.11
N ILE A 269 8.16 -7.85 -5.05
CA ILE A 269 9.30 -8.77 -5.01
C ILE A 269 9.25 -9.64 -3.76
N ALA A 270 8.99 -9.05 -2.59
CA ALA A 270 8.86 -9.84 -1.37
C ALA A 270 7.69 -10.85 -1.41
N ALA A 271 6.51 -10.44 -1.88
CA ALA A 271 5.35 -11.31 -1.99
C ALA A 271 5.62 -12.45 -2.98
N THR A 272 6.27 -12.15 -4.11
CA THR A 272 6.58 -13.15 -5.15
C THR A 272 7.71 -14.09 -4.76
N LEU A 273 8.62 -13.68 -3.87
CA LEU A 273 9.72 -14.52 -3.40
C LEU A 273 9.35 -15.33 -2.15
N PHE A 274 8.56 -14.77 -1.21
CA PHE A 274 8.44 -15.33 0.14
C PHE A 274 7.09 -15.98 0.43
N LEU A 275 6.10 -15.80 -0.44
CA LEU A 275 4.77 -16.38 -0.28
C LEU A 275 4.55 -17.50 -1.27
N LYS A 276 3.72 -18.46 -0.87
CA LYS A 276 3.21 -19.47 -1.79
C LYS A 276 2.25 -18.83 -2.80
N LYS A 277 2.16 -19.37 -4.02
CA LYS A 277 1.27 -18.86 -5.07
C LYS A 277 -0.16 -18.68 -4.59
N HIS A 278 -0.69 -19.67 -3.85
CA HIS A 278 -2.07 -19.62 -3.34
C HIS A 278 -2.31 -18.52 -2.29
N GLN A 279 -1.25 -18.00 -1.66
CA GLN A 279 -1.33 -16.97 -0.62
C GLN A 279 -1.40 -15.55 -1.20
N VAL A 280 -1.34 -15.41 -2.53
CA VAL A 280 -1.42 -14.14 -3.25
C VAL A 280 -2.67 -14.13 -4.13
N ARG A 281 -3.51 -13.10 -3.99
CA ARG A 281 -4.80 -13.01 -4.69
C ARG A 281 -4.97 -11.68 -5.42
N PHE A 282 -5.35 -11.78 -6.68
CA PHE A 282 -5.94 -10.68 -7.42
C PHE A 282 -7.43 -10.57 -7.08
N PHE A 283 -7.89 -9.41 -6.61
CA PHE A 283 -9.29 -9.15 -6.27
C PHE A 283 -10.02 -8.53 -7.46
N GLU A 284 -10.31 -9.33 -8.48
CA GLU A 284 -10.99 -8.87 -9.69
C GLU A 284 -12.35 -8.22 -9.40
N GLU A 285 -13.00 -8.60 -8.29
CA GLU A 285 -14.32 -8.15 -7.87
C GLU A 285 -14.31 -6.72 -7.29
N ILE A 286 -13.14 -6.20 -6.91
CA ILE A 286 -13.03 -4.89 -6.26
C ILE A 286 -12.69 -3.82 -7.30
N GLY A 287 -13.73 -3.11 -7.74
CA GLY A 287 -13.60 -1.99 -8.66
C GLY A 287 -12.88 -0.81 -8.01
N TYR A 288 -11.71 -0.45 -8.55
CA TYR A 288 -10.79 0.50 -7.94
C TYR A 288 -10.11 1.39 -9.00
N ARG A 289 -9.91 2.68 -8.71
CA ARG A 289 -9.03 3.57 -9.50
C ARG A 289 -8.07 4.36 -8.62
N HIS A 290 -6.86 4.51 -9.15
CA HIS A 290 -5.87 5.47 -8.66
C HIS A 290 -5.22 6.16 -9.85
N GLY A 291 -5.41 7.48 -9.95
CA GLY A 291 -4.94 8.25 -11.10
C GLY A 291 -5.51 7.72 -12.41
N GLY A 292 -4.63 7.41 -13.37
CA GLY A 292 -5.00 6.85 -14.68
C GLY A 292 -5.20 5.33 -14.70
N LEU A 293 -4.95 4.63 -13.59
CA LEU A 293 -5.02 3.17 -13.53
C LEU A 293 -6.35 2.75 -12.90
N ALA A 294 -7.07 1.83 -13.55
CA ALA A 294 -8.35 1.32 -13.07
C ALA A 294 -8.44 -0.19 -13.18
N ASN A 295 -9.06 -0.81 -12.18
CA ASN A 295 -9.56 -2.18 -12.19
C ASN A 295 -11.07 -2.09 -12.17
N CYS A 296 -11.73 -2.65 -13.18
CA CYS A 296 -13.18 -2.69 -13.25
C CYS A 296 -13.62 -4.13 -13.56
N PRO A 297 -14.44 -4.76 -12.70
CA PRO A 297 -14.85 -6.15 -12.88
C PRO A 297 -15.53 -6.39 -14.24
N LYS A 298 -15.10 -7.42 -14.97
CA LYS A 298 -15.59 -7.74 -16.33
C LYS A 298 -16.81 -8.67 -16.35
N GLU A 299 -16.99 -9.52 -15.34
CA GLU A 299 -18.02 -10.57 -15.33
C GLU A 299 -19.04 -10.40 -14.21
N ASN A 300 -20.21 -9.79 -14.49
CA ASN A 300 -21.52 -10.30 -14.03
C ASN A 300 -22.69 -9.43 -14.51
N LYS A 301 -23.91 -9.94 -14.33
CA LYS A 301 -25.21 -9.21 -14.37
C LYS A 301 -25.29 -7.94 -13.48
N LEU A 302 -24.20 -7.62 -12.77
CA LEU A 302 -24.02 -6.47 -11.90
C LEU A 302 -23.33 -5.28 -12.59
N GLN A 303 -22.92 -5.41 -13.87
CA GLN A 303 -22.29 -4.32 -14.63
C GLN A 303 -23.11 -3.01 -14.59
N TYR A 304 -24.45 -3.10 -14.55
CA TYR A 304 -25.34 -1.94 -14.43
C TYR A 304 -25.24 -1.19 -13.10
N LYS A 305 -24.70 -1.82 -12.05
CA LYS A 305 -24.48 -1.19 -10.74
C LYS A 305 -23.11 -0.52 -10.63
N TYR A 306 -22.19 -0.84 -11.53
CA TYR A 306 -20.81 -0.38 -11.44
C TYR A 306 -20.63 0.99 -12.09
N LEU A 307 -19.91 1.88 -11.42
CA LEU A 307 -19.62 3.23 -11.90
C LEU A 307 -18.35 3.32 -12.77
N CYS A 308 -17.86 2.18 -13.26
CA CYS A 308 -16.66 2.09 -14.10
C CYS A 308 -16.94 1.38 -15.43
N ASN A 309 -16.12 1.68 -16.43
CA ASN A 309 -16.14 0.97 -17.71
C ASN A 309 -15.10 -0.17 -17.69
N PRO A 310 -15.49 -1.44 -17.84
CA PRO A 310 -14.57 -2.57 -17.92
C PRO A 310 -13.54 -2.49 -19.06
N ASP A 311 -13.84 -1.77 -20.15
CA ASP A 311 -12.90 -1.53 -21.26
C ASP A 311 -11.74 -0.60 -20.86
N ASN A 312 -11.93 0.19 -19.80
CA ASN A 312 -10.89 1.06 -19.25
C ASN A 312 -10.06 0.34 -18.17
N SER A 313 -10.29 -0.95 -17.92
CA SER A 313 -9.51 -1.73 -16.97
C SER A 313 -8.10 -1.95 -17.53
N LEU A 314 -7.10 -1.37 -16.85
CA LEU A 314 -5.68 -1.61 -17.14
C LEU A 314 -5.11 -2.72 -16.26
N GLY A 315 -5.90 -3.22 -15.30
CA GLY A 315 -5.54 -4.29 -14.37
C GLY A 315 -5.84 -5.69 -14.89
N GLU A 316 -5.36 -6.09 -16.06
CA GLU A 316 -5.43 -7.51 -16.44
C GLU A 316 -4.29 -8.29 -15.77
N PHE A 317 -4.64 -9.18 -14.85
CA PHE A 317 -3.70 -10.17 -14.31
C PHE A 317 -4.02 -11.55 -14.90
N THR A 318 -3.20 -12.02 -15.84
CA THR A 318 -3.26 -13.41 -16.32
C THR A 318 -2.03 -14.17 -15.85
N TYR A 319 -2.15 -14.90 -14.74
CA TYR A 319 -1.14 -15.91 -14.38
C TYR A 319 -1.29 -17.09 -15.35
N ARG A 320 -0.44 -17.13 -16.38
CA ARG A 320 -0.29 -18.31 -17.22
C ARG A 320 0.56 -19.31 -16.43
N GLY A 321 -0.08 -20.14 -15.61
CA GLY A 321 0.58 -21.30 -15.02
C GLY A 321 1.22 -22.19 -16.11
N PRO A 322 2.11 -23.12 -15.75
CA PRO A 322 2.74 -24.00 -16.73
C PRO A 322 1.64 -24.66 -17.57
N LYS A 323 1.73 -24.51 -18.89
CA LYS A 323 0.85 -25.23 -19.81
C LYS A 323 0.94 -26.70 -19.43
N SER A 324 -0.19 -27.30 -19.05
CA SER A 324 -0.26 -28.75 -19.02
C SER A 324 0.03 -29.22 -20.44
N GLU A 325 1.21 -29.81 -20.62
CA GLU A 325 1.47 -30.64 -21.79
C GLU A 325 0.44 -31.77 -21.73
N LYS A 326 -0.50 -31.75 -22.67
CA LYS A 326 -1.37 -32.89 -22.97
C LYS A 326 -0.68 -33.79 -23.97
#